data_AF-A0A949Y3P2-F1
#
_entry.id   AF-A0A949Y3P2-F1
#
_cell.length_a   1.000
_cell.length_b   1.000
_cell.length_c   1.000
_cell.angle_alpha   90.00
_cell.angle_beta   90.00
_cell.angle_gamma   90.00
#
_symmetry.space_group_name_H-M   'P 1'
#
loop_
_entity.id
_entity.type
_entity.pdbx_description
1 polymer ?
#
loop_
_entity_poly.entity_id
_entity_poly.type
_entity_poly.pdbx_seq_one_letter_code
_entity_poly.pdbx_strand_id
1 'polypeptide(L)'
;MNRLATLALVAVVAIVALLALHTSQSLAALAARYSHGDVVEFGSDVTIPADQEVNGDVVDFGGNVDVHGKVDGSVVVFGGDLHIFPEGSVAKDTVSFGGSIKNESTSMPHKQNAATPPVETPGPMPTEEPMPTMPAPLPYERPMHELAKRAEVLVPDALLTLLAFFLFPMRTRNVEENLEAQPLLAIFLGVLAPFFLAFALVVLAVLVVTIPLIPVAVIAFVIAYLIGKAAIASFLGRRLLEVA
;
A
#
# COMPACT_ATOMS: atom_id res chain seq x y z
N MET A 1 -17.56 29.69 18.22
CA MET A 1 -17.16 28.68 17.20
C MET A 1 -18.30 27.68 17.05
N ASN A 2 -19.05 27.76 15.96
CA ASN A 2 -20.27 26.98 15.77
C ASN A 2 -19.93 25.51 15.56
N ARG A 3 -20.42 24.64 16.44
CA ARG A 3 -20.21 23.18 16.39
C ARG A 3 -20.57 22.56 15.02
N LEU A 4 -21.46 23.19 14.27
CA LEU A 4 -21.83 22.81 12.91
C LEU A 4 -20.67 22.92 11.90
N ALA A 5 -19.82 23.95 12.00
CA ALA A 5 -18.70 24.14 11.10
C ALA A 5 -17.56 23.14 11.36
N THR A 6 -17.33 22.82 12.64
CA THR A 6 -16.40 21.76 13.04
C THR A 6 -16.91 20.38 12.63
N LEU A 7 -18.20 20.10 12.77
CA LEU A 7 -18.79 18.83 12.32
C LEU A 7 -18.72 18.66 10.80
N ALA A 8 -18.95 19.72 10.02
CA ALA A 8 -18.83 19.68 8.56
C ALA A 8 -17.38 19.45 8.11
N LEU A 9 -16.40 20.10 8.75
CA LEU A 9 -14.98 19.89 8.49
C LEU A 9 -14.56 18.44 8.81
N VAL A 10 -15.00 17.92 9.96
CA VAL A 10 -14.71 16.54 10.37
C VAL A 10 -15.35 15.54 9.41
N ALA A 11 -16.57 15.79 8.93
CA ALA A 11 -17.23 14.92 7.95
C ALA A 11 -16.50 14.91 6.59
N VAL A 12 -16.04 16.06 6.10
CA VAL A 12 -15.28 16.14 4.83
C VAL A 12 -13.91 15.48 4.97
N VAL A 13 -13.19 15.73 6.07
CA VAL A 13 -11.92 15.06 6.35
C VAL A 13 -12.13 13.56 6.52
N ALA A 14 -13.22 13.12 7.14
CA ALA A 14 -13.56 11.71 7.27
C ALA A 14 -13.88 11.06 5.92
N ILE A 15 -14.58 11.75 5.00
CA ILE A 15 -14.88 11.25 3.66
C ILE A 15 -13.61 11.16 2.80
N VAL A 16 -12.75 12.19 2.85
CA VAL A 16 -11.45 12.19 2.14
C VAL A 16 -10.52 11.13 2.73
N ALA A 17 -10.51 10.96 4.05
CA ALA A 17 -9.81 9.86 4.70
C ALA A 17 -10.39 8.52 4.26
N LEU A 18 -11.72 8.34 4.21
CA LEU A 18 -12.34 7.08 3.77
C LEU A 18 -11.95 6.74 2.32
N LEU A 19 -11.95 7.74 1.42
CA LEU A 19 -11.52 7.61 0.03
C LEU A 19 -10.01 7.28 -0.06
N ALA A 20 -9.17 7.93 0.74
CA ALA A 20 -7.74 7.64 0.83
C ALA A 20 -7.45 6.24 1.42
N LEU A 21 -8.28 5.77 2.36
CA LEU A 21 -8.18 4.45 2.95
C LEU A 21 -8.51 3.35 1.91
N HIS A 22 -9.48 3.57 1.02
CA HIS A 22 -9.75 2.64 -0.09
C HIS A 22 -8.58 2.55 -1.07
N THR A 23 -7.85 3.65 -1.31
CA THR A 23 -6.62 3.63 -2.12
C THR A 23 -5.39 3.06 -1.40
N SER A 24 -5.42 2.95 -0.07
CA SER A 24 -4.34 2.34 0.72
C SER A 24 -4.46 0.82 0.86
N GLN A 25 -5.66 0.26 0.70
CA GLN A 25 -5.90 -1.20 0.73
C GLN A 25 -5.18 -1.92 -0.42
N SER A 26 -4.96 -1.25 -1.56
CA SER A 26 -4.16 -1.74 -2.68
C SER A 26 -2.65 -1.67 -2.44
N LEU A 27 -2.18 -0.79 -1.53
CA LEU A 27 -0.75 -0.63 -1.19
C LEU A 27 -0.34 -1.47 0.03
N ALA A 28 -1.23 -1.62 1.02
CA ALA A 28 -1.02 -2.48 2.19
C ALA A 28 -1.10 -3.98 1.85
N ALA A 29 -1.84 -4.36 0.80
CA ALA A 29 -1.84 -5.72 0.25
C ALA A 29 -0.48 -6.14 -0.34
N LEU A 30 0.43 -5.18 -0.59
CA LEU A 30 1.82 -5.46 -0.96
C LEU A 30 2.71 -5.70 0.28
N ALA A 31 2.40 -5.08 1.42
CA ALA A 31 3.23 -5.11 2.63
C ALA A 31 2.84 -6.20 3.65
N ALA A 32 1.67 -6.83 3.51
CA ALA A 32 1.17 -7.86 4.43
C ALA A 32 1.35 -9.30 3.94
N ARG A 33 2.18 -9.54 2.91
CA ARG A 33 2.57 -10.90 2.53
C ARG A 33 3.74 -11.30 3.41
N TYR A 34 3.47 -12.01 4.51
CA TYR A 34 4.28 -13.12 5.04
C TYR A 34 3.88 -13.39 6.48
N SER A 35 3.16 -14.49 6.72
CA SER A 35 3.11 -15.09 8.06
C SER A 35 2.53 -16.51 8.08
N HIS A 36 1.94 -17.07 7.01
CA HIS A 36 1.24 -18.37 7.13
C HIS A 36 1.50 -19.39 5.99
N GLY A 37 2.62 -19.29 5.26
CA GLY A 37 2.97 -20.28 4.22
C GLY A 37 4.36 -20.10 3.61
N ASP A 38 4.69 -21.00 2.67
CA ASP A 38 5.93 -21.02 1.90
C ASP A 38 6.25 -19.65 1.28
N VAL A 39 7.54 -19.34 1.22
CA VAL A 39 8.10 -18.11 0.66
C VAL A 39 8.60 -18.39 -0.74
N VAL A 40 8.02 -17.76 -1.76
CA VAL A 40 8.51 -17.87 -3.15
C VAL A 40 8.67 -16.49 -3.77
N GLU A 41 9.90 -16.14 -4.10
CA GLU A 41 10.28 -14.85 -4.67
C GLU A 41 11.01 -15.04 -6.01
N PHE A 42 10.92 -14.03 -6.87
CA PHE A 42 11.51 -14.06 -8.21
C PHE A 42 12.30 -12.77 -8.48
N GLY A 43 13.62 -12.91 -8.64
CA GLY A 43 14.54 -11.87 -9.10
C GLY A 43 14.71 -10.70 -8.13
N SER A 44 14.33 -10.87 -6.86
CA SER A 44 14.45 -9.87 -5.80
C SER A 44 15.09 -10.52 -4.58
N ASP A 45 15.94 -9.78 -3.87
CA ASP A 45 16.60 -10.30 -2.67
C ASP A 45 15.57 -10.55 -1.54
N VAL A 46 15.73 -11.65 -0.82
CA VAL A 46 14.86 -12.08 0.27
C VAL A 46 15.61 -11.92 1.60
N THR A 47 15.13 -11.05 2.48
CA THR A 47 15.67 -10.91 3.84
C THR A 47 14.65 -11.39 4.86
N ILE A 48 15.03 -12.38 5.67
CA ILE A 48 14.24 -12.87 6.80
C ILE A 48 14.81 -12.24 8.08
N PRO A 49 14.19 -11.19 8.64
CA PRO A 49 14.66 -10.51 9.84
C PRO A 49 14.56 -11.40 11.09
N ALA A 50 15.31 -11.04 12.13
CA ALA A 50 15.46 -11.85 13.35
C ALA A 50 14.15 -12.06 14.15
N ASP A 51 13.16 -11.18 13.98
CA ASP A 51 11.83 -11.26 14.60
C ASP A 51 10.81 -12.06 13.77
N GLN A 52 11.21 -12.57 12.61
CA GLN A 52 10.34 -13.29 11.71
C GLN A 52 10.61 -14.81 11.72
N GLU A 53 9.52 -15.56 11.80
CA GLU A 53 9.51 -17.02 11.68
C GLU A 53 8.70 -17.45 10.46
N VAL A 54 9.35 -18.21 9.59
CA VAL A 54 8.77 -18.78 8.39
C VAL A 54 8.44 -20.25 8.67
N ASN A 55 7.15 -20.58 8.75
CA ASN A 55 6.65 -21.93 9.03
C ASN A 55 6.66 -22.87 7.80
N GLY A 56 7.33 -22.50 6.71
CA GLY A 56 7.31 -23.18 5.42
C GLY A 56 8.66 -23.12 4.69
N ASP A 57 8.69 -23.54 3.43
CA ASP A 57 9.91 -23.55 2.62
C ASP A 57 10.18 -22.16 2.01
N VAL A 58 11.45 -21.80 1.83
CA VAL A 58 11.88 -20.55 1.20
C VAL A 58 12.52 -20.87 -0.14
N VAL A 59 11.98 -20.36 -1.23
CA VAL A 59 12.48 -20.56 -2.58
C VAL A 59 12.67 -19.21 -3.25
N ASP A 60 13.90 -18.92 -3.68
CA ASP A 60 14.19 -17.72 -4.46
C ASP A 60 14.83 -18.05 -5.80
N PHE A 61 14.40 -17.34 -6.84
CA PHE A 61 14.88 -17.48 -8.20
C PHE A 61 15.57 -16.21 -8.66
N GLY A 62 16.90 -16.18 -8.60
CA GLY A 62 17.76 -15.15 -9.17
C GLY A 62 18.05 -13.95 -8.26
N GLY A 63 17.68 -14.00 -6.99
CA GLY A 63 18.09 -13.05 -5.95
C GLY A 63 18.99 -13.71 -4.91
N ASN A 64 19.39 -12.93 -3.90
CA ASN A 64 20.13 -13.41 -2.74
C ASN A 64 19.19 -13.58 -1.54
N VAL A 65 19.49 -14.55 -0.69
CA VAL A 65 18.68 -14.84 0.50
C VAL A 65 19.51 -14.62 1.77
N ASP A 66 19.08 -13.69 2.61
CA ASP A 66 19.68 -13.35 3.91
C ASP A 66 18.76 -13.81 5.05
N VAL A 67 19.24 -14.75 5.87
CA VAL A 67 18.44 -15.35 6.95
C VAL A 67 18.99 -14.96 8.32
N HIS A 68 18.29 -14.05 9.00
CA HIS A 68 18.50 -13.68 10.41
C HIS A 68 17.47 -14.30 11.35
N GLY A 69 16.28 -14.64 10.84
CA GLY A 69 15.19 -15.26 11.59
C GLY A 69 15.17 -16.79 11.54
N LYS A 70 14.01 -17.38 11.86
CA LYS A 70 13.82 -18.84 11.90
C LYS A 70 13.02 -19.33 10.69
N VAL A 71 13.50 -20.39 10.05
CA VAL A 71 12.85 -21.07 8.92
C VAL A 71 12.64 -22.53 9.30
N ASP A 72 11.39 -22.96 9.41
CA ASP A 72 11.03 -24.34 9.75
C ASP A 72 11.07 -25.29 8.53
N GLY A 73 11.11 -24.73 7.32
CA GLY A 73 11.23 -25.46 6.07
C GLY A 73 12.65 -25.56 5.53
N SER A 74 12.74 -25.90 4.23
CA SER A 74 13.98 -25.91 3.45
C SER A 74 14.20 -24.57 2.75
N VAL A 75 15.46 -24.19 2.52
CA VAL A 75 15.81 -22.97 1.77
C VAL A 75 16.45 -23.37 0.44
N VAL A 76 15.89 -22.92 -0.67
CA VAL A 76 16.36 -23.21 -2.03
C VAL A 76 16.60 -21.91 -2.78
N VAL A 77 17.83 -21.70 -3.26
CA VAL A 77 18.21 -20.49 -4.01
C VAL A 77 18.72 -20.89 -5.40
N PHE A 78 18.17 -20.29 -6.44
CA PHE A 78 18.61 -20.51 -7.82
C PHE A 78 19.31 -19.28 -8.38
N GLY A 79 20.61 -19.40 -8.68
CA GLY A 79 21.40 -18.36 -9.36
C GLY A 79 21.89 -17.20 -8.48
N GLY A 80 21.72 -17.29 -7.16
CA GLY A 80 22.20 -16.29 -6.19
C GLY A 80 22.70 -16.92 -4.89
N ASP A 81 23.16 -16.06 -3.98
CA ASP A 81 23.84 -16.48 -2.75
C ASP A 81 22.86 -16.63 -1.57
N LEU A 82 23.12 -17.61 -0.71
CA LEU A 82 22.41 -17.81 0.56
C LEU A 82 23.34 -17.47 1.72
N HIS A 83 23.02 -16.46 2.53
CA HIS A 83 23.74 -16.13 3.77
C HIS A 83 22.84 -16.36 4.98
N ILE A 84 23.23 -17.31 5.83
CA ILE A 84 22.59 -17.57 7.12
C ILE A 84 23.44 -16.93 8.21
N PHE A 85 22.88 -15.96 8.92
CA PHE A 85 23.56 -15.20 9.96
C PHE A 85 23.59 -15.97 11.29
N PRO A 86 24.44 -15.56 12.26
CA PRO A 86 24.60 -16.26 13.54
C PRO A 86 23.30 -16.50 14.33
N GLU A 87 22.37 -15.56 14.23
CA GLU A 87 21.03 -15.57 14.81
C GLU A 87 19.99 -16.38 14.02
N GLY A 88 20.24 -16.64 12.73
CA GLY A 88 19.31 -17.33 11.85
C GLY A 88 19.34 -18.85 12.02
N SER A 89 18.22 -19.53 11.78
CA SER A 89 18.13 -21.00 11.87
C SER A 89 17.26 -21.57 10.76
N VAL A 90 17.74 -22.63 10.10
CA VAL A 90 16.99 -23.40 9.09
C VAL A 90 16.82 -24.82 9.61
N ALA A 91 15.57 -25.28 9.70
CA ALA A 91 15.26 -26.57 10.34
C ALA A 91 15.48 -27.78 9.42
N LYS A 92 15.42 -27.59 8.08
CA LYS A 92 15.60 -28.67 7.09
C LYS A 92 16.83 -28.44 6.21
N ASP A 93 16.70 -28.61 4.89
CA ASP A 93 17.82 -28.63 3.94
C ASP A 93 18.05 -27.25 3.33
N THR A 94 19.31 -26.94 3.02
CA THR A 94 19.70 -25.73 2.29
C THR A 94 20.35 -26.10 0.97
N VAL A 95 19.81 -25.59 -0.14
CA VAL A 95 20.28 -25.87 -1.49
C VAL A 95 20.50 -24.57 -2.25
N SER A 96 21.66 -24.40 -2.87
CA SER A 96 21.93 -23.31 -3.81
C SER A 96 22.42 -23.88 -5.12
N PHE A 97 21.77 -23.47 -6.21
CA PHE A 97 22.12 -23.84 -7.58
C PHE A 97 22.78 -22.66 -8.27
N GLY A 98 24.10 -22.73 -8.51
CA GLY A 98 24.83 -21.70 -9.24
C GLY A 98 25.27 -20.48 -8.41
N GLY A 99 25.02 -20.49 -7.10
CA GLY A 99 25.55 -19.52 -6.14
C GLY A 99 26.27 -20.19 -4.97
N SER A 100 26.60 -19.41 -3.95
CA SER A 100 27.32 -19.85 -2.75
C SER A 100 26.40 -19.90 -1.54
N ILE A 101 26.68 -20.82 -0.62
CA ILE A 101 25.99 -20.86 0.68
C ILE A 101 27.00 -20.51 1.77
N LYS A 102 26.78 -19.39 2.45
CA LYS A 102 27.55 -18.95 3.61
C LYS A 102 26.70 -19.15 4.87
N ASN A 103 27.04 -20.15 5.67
CA ASN A 103 26.33 -20.43 6.91
C ASN A 103 27.22 -20.08 8.11
N GLU A 104 26.82 -19.05 8.87
CA GLU A 104 27.46 -18.58 10.10
C GLU A 104 26.60 -18.90 11.34
N SER A 105 25.48 -19.61 11.17
CA SER A 105 24.58 -19.98 12.25
C SER A 105 25.24 -20.93 13.26
N THR A 106 24.88 -20.73 14.53
CA THR A 106 25.26 -21.63 15.63
C THR A 106 24.30 -22.81 15.81
N SER A 107 23.19 -22.84 15.06
CA SER A 107 22.26 -23.98 15.01
C SER A 107 22.81 -25.06 14.05
N MET A 108 22.95 -26.29 14.53
CA MET A 108 23.53 -27.39 13.75
C MET A 108 22.79 -27.59 12.42
N PRO A 109 23.48 -27.62 11.25
CA PRO A 109 22.80 -27.76 9.96
C PRO A 109 22.39 -29.22 9.70
N HIS A 110 21.18 -29.41 9.14
CA HIS A 110 20.88 -30.61 8.36
C HIS A 110 21.29 -30.34 6.90
N LYS A 111 22.06 -31.28 6.33
CA LYS A 111 22.53 -31.37 4.93
C LYS A 111 22.59 -30.06 4.13
N GLN A 112 23.79 -29.47 4.06
CA GLN A 112 24.11 -28.41 3.12
C GLN A 112 24.55 -29.01 1.77
N ASN A 113 23.76 -28.80 0.72
CA ASN A 113 24.12 -29.22 -0.63
C ASN A 113 24.39 -27.98 -1.48
N ALA A 114 25.65 -27.53 -1.48
CA ALA A 114 26.13 -26.61 -2.50
C ALA A 114 26.32 -27.43 -3.79
N ALA A 115 25.52 -27.15 -4.82
CA ALA A 115 25.62 -27.86 -6.10
C ALA A 115 26.84 -27.36 -6.90
N THR A 116 28.05 -27.69 -6.45
CA THR A 116 29.16 -27.92 -7.35
C THR A 116 29.40 -29.42 -7.44
N PRO A 117 28.95 -30.12 -8.50
CA PRO A 117 29.31 -31.52 -8.65
C PRO A 117 30.83 -31.62 -8.82
N PRO A 118 31.54 -32.40 -7.99
CA PRO A 118 32.88 -32.86 -8.35
C PRO A 118 32.74 -33.69 -9.62
N VAL A 119 33.54 -33.41 -10.65
CA VAL A 119 33.68 -34.30 -11.80
C VAL A 119 34.47 -35.51 -11.34
N GLU A 120 33.81 -36.41 -10.62
CA GLU A 120 34.27 -37.79 -10.46
C GLU A 120 33.80 -38.59 -11.66
N THR A 121 34.74 -39.25 -12.32
CA THR A 121 34.48 -40.08 -13.49
C THR A 121 33.47 -41.17 -13.10
N PRO A 122 32.25 -41.22 -13.67
CA PRO A 122 31.24 -42.16 -13.20
C PRO A 122 31.70 -43.60 -13.43
N GLY A 123 31.76 -44.40 -12.36
CA GLY A 123 31.85 -45.86 -12.48
C GLY A 123 30.59 -46.43 -13.16
N PRO A 124 30.63 -47.68 -13.65
CA PRO A 124 29.48 -48.30 -14.29
C PRO A 124 28.32 -48.39 -13.30
N MET A 125 27.22 -47.69 -13.59
CA MET A 125 26.03 -47.66 -12.74
C MET A 125 25.35 -49.03 -12.70
N PRO A 126 24.86 -49.50 -11.54
CA PRO A 126 23.95 -50.63 -11.48
C PRO A 126 22.66 -50.29 -12.24
N THR A 127 22.15 -51.22 -13.03
CA THR A 127 20.86 -51.06 -13.71
C THR A 127 19.74 -51.03 -12.67
N GLU A 128 19.29 -49.83 -12.31
CA GLU A 128 18.07 -49.67 -11.50
C GLU A 128 16.86 -50.13 -12.32
N GLU A 129 16.05 -51.02 -11.72
CA GLU A 129 14.78 -51.43 -12.31
C GLU A 129 13.85 -50.21 -12.45
N PRO A 130 13.02 -50.14 -13.51
CA PRO A 130 12.15 -48.99 -13.73
C PRO A 130 11.18 -48.84 -12.55
N MET A 131 11.35 -47.79 -11.75
CA MET A 131 10.41 -47.48 -10.68
C MET A 131 8.99 -47.36 -11.25
N PRO A 132 7.97 -47.91 -10.57
CA PRO A 132 6.59 -47.73 -10.98
C PRO A 132 6.28 -46.23 -11.00
N THR A 133 5.94 -45.71 -12.17
CA THR A 133 5.63 -44.30 -12.39
C THR A 133 4.46 -43.93 -11.49
N MET A 134 4.73 -43.19 -10.41
CA MET A 134 3.65 -42.60 -9.63
C MET A 134 2.87 -41.68 -10.57
N PRO A 135 1.53 -41.78 -10.61
CA PRO A 135 0.73 -40.84 -11.39
C PRO A 135 1.04 -39.43 -10.89
N ALA A 136 1.29 -38.52 -11.84
CA ALA A 136 1.67 -37.15 -11.55
C ALA A 136 0.74 -36.55 -10.47
N PRO A 137 1.29 -35.79 -9.48
CA PRO A 137 0.47 -35.07 -8.53
C PRO A 137 -0.53 -34.23 -9.31
N LEU A 138 -1.82 -34.46 -9.08
CA LEU A 138 -2.85 -33.62 -9.67
C LEU A 138 -2.58 -32.17 -9.22
N PRO A 139 -2.70 -31.18 -10.12
CA PRO A 139 -2.65 -29.78 -9.72
C PRO A 139 -3.68 -29.57 -8.60
N TYR A 140 -3.21 -29.39 -7.37
CA TYR A 140 -4.05 -28.93 -6.28
C TYR A 140 -4.24 -27.43 -6.50
N GLU A 141 -5.09 -27.09 -7.47
CA GLU A 141 -5.55 -25.72 -7.64
C GLU A 141 -6.16 -25.29 -6.31
N ARG A 142 -5.63 -24.22 -5.71
CA ARG A 142 -6.30 -23.49 -4.62
C ARG A 142 -7.04 -22.28 -5.20
N PRO A 143 -8.15 -22.43 -5.96
CA PRO A 143 -8.94 -21.28 -6.42
C PRO A 143 -9.62 -20.56 -5.25
N MET A 144 -9.68 -21.17 -4.07
CA MET A 144 -10.44 -20.70 -2.91
C MET A 144 -9.84 -19.47 -2.21
N HIS A 145 -8.52 -19.29 -2.18
CA HIS A 145 -7.89 -18.16 -1.45
C HIS A 145 -7.87 -16.86 -2.27
N GLU A 146 -7.75 -16.93 -3.60
CA GLU A 146 -7.87 -15.78 -4.49
C GLU A 146 -9.32 -15.30 -4.61
N LEU A 147 -10.29 -16.23 -4.61
CA LEU A 147 -11.71 -15.88 -4.54
C LEU A 147 -12.09 -15.27 -3.18
N ALA A 148 -11.54 -15.78 -2.08
CA ALA A 148 -11.80 -15.24 -0.74
C ALA A 148 -11.28 -13.80 -0.56
N LYS A 149 -10.07 -13.49 -1.05
CA LYS A 149 -9.53 -12.12 -1.02
C LYS A 149 -10.29 -11.16 -1.94
N ARG A 150 -10.77 -11.62 -3.10
CA ARG A 150 -11.65 -10.83 -3.97
C ARG A 150 -13.03 -10.60 -3.36
N ALA A 151 -13.55 -11.56 -2.60
CA ALA A 151 -14.84 -11.44 -1.92
C ALA A 151 -14.83 -10.35 -0.83
N GLU A 152 -13.70 -10.13 -0.15
CA GLU A 152 -13.58 -9.11 0.89
C GLU A 152 -13.82 -7.67 0.37
N VAL A 153 -13.41 -7.39 -0.88
CA VAL A 153 -13.63 -6.07 -1.51
C VAL A 153 -14.97 -6.01 -2.26
N LEU A 154 -15.38 -7.11 -2.89
CA LEU A 154 -16.58 -7.15 -3.73
C LEU A 154 -17.89 -7.11 -2.92
N VAL A 155 -17.92 -7.78 -1.76
CA VAL A 155 -19.13 -7.86 -0.93
C VAL A 155 -19.57 -6.49 -0.38
N PRO A 156 -18.70 -5.66 0.23
CA PRO A 156 -19.11 -4.33 0.70
C PRO A 156 -19.46 -3.37 -0.44
N ASP A 157 -18.74 -3.42 -1.56
CA ASP A 157 -19.04 -2.59 -2.74
C ASP A 157 -20.41 -2.94 -3.34
N ALA A 158 -20.70 -4.23 -3.51
CA ALA A 158 -21.99 -4.70 -3.99
C ALA A 158 -23.12 -4.37 -2.99
N LEU A 159 -22.86 -4.48 -1.68
CA LEU A 159 -23.82 -4.12 -0.65
C LEU A 159 -24.11 -2.61 -0.66
N LEU A 160 -23.10 -1.76 -0.81
CA LEU A 160 -23.25 -0.31 -0.93
C LEU A 160 -23.98 0.07 -2.21
N THR A 161 -23.70 -0.59 -3.32
CA THR A 161 -24.38 -0.38 -4.60
C THR A 161 -25.86 -0.77 -4.50
N LEU A 162 -26.15 -1.91 -3.88
CA LEU A 162 -27.53 -2.37 -3.63
C LEU A 162 -28.26 -1.44 -2.67
N LEU A 163 -27.59 -0.98 -1.61
CA LEU A 163 -28.12 0.01 -0.67
C LEU A 163 -28.42 1.33 -1.38
N ALA A 164 -27.50 1.81 -2.23
CA ALA A 164 -27.70 3.04 -3.01
C ALA A 164 -28.88 2.92 -3.97
N PHE A 165 -29.01 1.76 -4.65
CA PHE A 165 -30.15 1.47 -5.51
C PHE A 165 -31.47 1.47 -4.73
N PHE A 166 -31.48 0.90 -3.52
CA PHE A 166 -32.67 0.84 -2.68
C PHE A 166 -33.03 2.20 -2.05
N LEU A 167 -32.03 3.01 -1.69
CA LEU A 167 -32.22 4.30 -1.04
C LEU A 167 -32.67 5.38 -2.03
N PHE A 168 -32.26 5.26 -3.30
CA PHE A 168 -32.58 6.24 -4.35
C PHE A 168 -32.99 5.58 -5.69
N PRO A 169 -34.09 4.80 -5.73
CA PRO A 169 -34.51 4.08 -6.93
C PRO A 169 -34.93 5.00 -8.09
N MET A 170 -35.37 6.22 -7.78
CA MET A 170 -35.69 7.23 -8.80
C MET A 170 -34.43 7.87 -9.40
N ARG A 171 -33.32 7.94 -8.66
CA ARG A 171 -32.07 8.49 -9.19
C ARG A 171 -31.46 7.56 -10.24
N THR A 172 -31.52 6.25 -10.01
CA THR A 172 -30.98 5.24 -10.92
C THR A 172 -31.77 5.17 -12.23
N ARG A 173 -33.12 5.17 -12.17
CA ARG A 173 -33.96 5.24 -13.38
C ARG A 173 -33.73 6.50 -14.20
N ASN A 174 -33.62 7.65 -13.56
CA ASN A 174 -33.34 8.90 -14.29
C ASN A 174 -31.95 8.88 -14.94
N VAL A 175 -30.96 8.19 -14.36
CA VAL A 175 -29.65 8.03 -14.99
C VAL A 175 -29.75 7.13 -16.22
N GLU A 176 -30.55 6.07 -16.16
CA GLU A 176 -30.79 5.16 -17.29
C GLU A 176 -31.46 5.87 -18.47
N GLU A 177 -32.55 6.62 -18.25
CA GLU A 177 -33.24 7.38 -19.30
C GLU A 177 -32.34 8.44 -19.95
N ASN A 178 -31.48 9.09 -19.16
CA ASN A 178 -30.53 10.08 -19.69
C ASN A 178 -29.33 9.43 -20.41
N LEU A 179 -28.92 8.21 -20.03
CA LEU A 179 -27.89 7.43 -20.72
C LEU A 179 -28.38 6.99 -22.11
N GLU A 180 -29.66 6.63 -22.24
CA GLU A 180 -30.26 6.29 -23.53
C GLU A 180 -30.46 7.53 -24.41
N ALA A 181 -30.90 8.65 -23.84
CA ALA A 181 -31.15 9.86 -24.60
C ALA A 181 -29.87 10.53 -25.11
N GLN A 182 -28.82 10.60 -24.27
CA GLN A 182 -27.60 11.37 -24.56
C GLN A 182 -26.34 10.71 -23.95
N PRO A 183 -25.86 9.57 -24.49
CA PRO A 183 -24.77 8.79 -23.90
C PRO A 183 -23.46 9.57 -23.81
N LEU A 184 -23.17 10.40 -24.82
CA LEU A 184 -21.93 11.16 -24.89
C LEU A 184 -21.86 12.20 -23.77
N LEU A 185 -22.94 12.94 -23.53
CA LEU A 185 -23.01 13.92 -22.44
C LEU A 185 -22.94 13.25 -21.07
N ALA A 186 -23.57 12.10 -20.87
CA ALA A 186 -23.49 11.35 -19.61
C ALA A 186 -22.06 10.90 -19.29
N ILE A 187 -21.31 10.43 -20.28
CA ILE A 187 -19.90 10.04 -20.12
C ILE A 187 -19.05 11.27 -19.77
N PHE A 188 -19.17 12.35 -20.55
CA PHE A 188 -18.42 13.58 -20.29
C PHE A 188 -18.74 14.16 -18.91
N LEU A 189 -20.01 14.18 -18.53
CA LEU A 189 -20.44 14.70 -17.24
C LEU A 189 -19.98 13.79 -16.09
N GLY A 190 -19.99 12.47 -16.27
CA GLY A 190 -19.50 11.51 -15.27
C GLY A 190 -18.00 11.64 -15.01
N VAL A 191 -17.20 11.87 -16.06
CA VAL A 191 -15.75 12.10 -15.91
C VAL A 191 -15.46 13.48 -15.34
N LEU A 192 -16.24 14.50 -15.70
CA LEU A 192 -15.98 15.89 -15.28
C LEU A 192 -16.54 16.21 -13.88
N ALA A 193 -17.62 15.52 -13.45
CA ALA A 193 -18.24 15.66 -12.14
C ALA A 193 -17.27 15.55 -10.95
N PRO A 194 -16.36 14.54 -10.86
CA PRO A 194 -15.41 14.45 -9.76
C PRO A 194 -14.42 15.62 -9.73
N PHE A 195 -14.02 16.17 -10.88
CA PHE A 195 -13.15 17.36 -10.93
C PHE A 195 -13.89 18.59 -10.39
N PHE A 196 -15.15 18.80 -10.79
CA PHE A 196 -15.98 19.87 -10.24
C PHE A 196 -16.22 19.70 -8.74
N LEU A 197 -16.44 18.47 -8.28
CA LEU A 197 -16.60 18.16 -6.87
C LEU A 197 -15.33 18.48 -6.07
N ALA A 198 -14.16 18.07 -6.59
CA ALA A 198 -12.87 18.38 -5.98
C ALA A 198 -12.63 19.89 -5.93
N PHE A 199 -12.88 20.61 -7.03
CA PHE A 199 -12.79 22.06 -7.09
C PHE A 199 -13.73 22.74 -6.08
N ALA A 200 -15.00 22.30 -6.01
CA ALA A 200 -15.96 22.82 -5.06
C ALA A 200 -15.53 22.58 -3.60
N LEU A 201 -14.94 21.41 -3.29
CA LEU A 201 -14.39 21.12 -1.97
C LEU A 201 -13.21 22.03 -1.61
N VAL A 202 -12.31 22.31 -2.56
CA VAL A 202 -11.19 23.24 -2.35
C VAL A 202 -11.71 24.65 -2.07
N VAL A 203 -12.66 25.14 -2.88
CA VAL A 203 -13.29 26.45 -2.67
C VAL A 203 -13.97 26.50 -1.31
N LEU A 204 -14.71 25.47 -0.93
CA LEU A 204 -15.36 25.39 0.38
C LEU A 204 -14.34 25.41 1.52
N ALA A 205 -13.23 24.66 1.40
CA ALA A 205 -12.16 24.66 2.39
C ALA A 205 -11.55 26.06 2.55
N VAL A 206 -11.28 26.77 1.44
CA VAL A 206 -10.77 28.14 1.47
C VAL A 206 -11.77 29.09 2.15
N LEU A 207 -13.06 28.98 1.84
CA LEU A 207 -14.10 29.77 2.52
C LEU A 207 -14.12 29.49 4.03
N VAL A 208 -14.07 28.23 4.43
CA VAL A 208 -14.09 27.83 5.86
C VAL A 208 -12.84 28.35 6.60
N VAL A 209 -11.66 28.31 5.98
CA VAL A 209 -10.41 28.83 6.55
C VAL A 209 -10.41 30.37 6.60
N THR A 210 -11.11 31.04 5.68
CA THR A 210 -11.20 32.51 5.67
C THR A 210 -12.03 33.04 6.85
N ILE A 211 -13.08 32.33 7.28
CA ILE A 211 -13.95 32.75 8.39
C ILE A 211 -13.19 33.10 9.69
N PRO A 212 -12.31 32.23 10.24
CA PRO A 212 -11.53 32.57 11.42
C PRO A 212 -10.46 33.64 11.18
N LEU A 213 -10.04 33.87 9.93
CA LEU A 213 -9.04 34.89 9.58
C LEU A 213 -9.62 36.31 9.57
N ILE A 214 -10.94 36.46 9.34
CA ILE A 214 -11.64 37.76 9.33
C ILE A 214 -11.36 38.61 10.58
N PRO A 215 -11.55 38.13 11.83
CA PRO A 215 -11.30 38.96 13.02
C PRO A 215 -9.85 39.40 13.14
N VAL A 216 -8.90 38.54 12.77
CA VAL A 216 -7.47 38.88 12.75
C VAL A 216 -7.19 39.97 11.72
N ALA A 217 -7.76 39.84 10.51
CA ALA A 217 -7.66 40.84 9.46
C ALA A 217 -8.27 42.19 9.87
N VAL A 218 -9.42 42.18 10.57
CA VAL A 218 -10.06 43.39 11.10
C VAL A 218 -9.16 44.09 12.12
N ILE A 219 -8.57 43.35 13.07
CA ILE A 219 -7.65 43.92 14.07
C ILE A 219 -6.42 44.55 13.38
N ALA A 220 -5.81 43.83 12.44
CA ALA A 220 -4.69 44.33 11.67
C ALA A 220 -5.04 45.60 10.89
N PHE A 221 -6.23 45.63 10.27
CA PHE A 221 -6.74 46.80 9.56
C PHE A 221 -6.92 48.01 10.49
N VAL A 222 -7.48 47.82 11.69
CA VAL A 222 -7.64 48.90 12.68
C VAL A 222 -6.29 49.46 13.12
N ILE A 223 -5.31 48.61 13.40
CA ILE A 223 -3.96 49.05 13.78
C ILE A 223 -3.32 49.87 12.65
N ALA A 224 -3.37 49.35 11.42
CA ALA A 224 -2.84 50.05 10.25
C ALA A 224 -3.51 51.42 10.04
N TYR A 225 -4.84 51.49 10.24
CA TYR A 225 -5.60 52.74 10.15
C TYR A 225 -5.17 53.76 11.21
N LEU A 226 -4.98 53.33 12.46
CA LEU A 226 -4.51 54.21 13.55
C LEU A 226 -3.09 54.74 13.29
N ILE A 227 -2.19 53.88 12.81
CA ILE A 227 -0.84 54.27 12.41
C ILE A 227 -0.90 55.30 11.28
N GLY A 228 -1.74 55.07 10.27
CA GLY A 228 -1.94 56.01 9.17
C GLY A 228 -2.39 57.40 9.65
N LYS A 229 -3.37 57.46 10.57
CA LYS A 229 -3.80 58.73 11.17
C LYS A 229 -2.67 59.40 11.96
N ALA A 230 -1.92 58.66 12.75
CA ALA A 230 -0.80 59.19 13.52
C ALA A 230 0.28 59.79 12.61
N ALA A 231 0.60 59.11 11.51
CA ALA A 231 1.55 59.58 10.51
C ALA A 231 1.10 60.93 9.90
N ILE A 232 -0.16 61.02 9.45
CA ILE A 232 -0.73 62.25 8.89
C ILE A 232 -0.67 63.39 9.91
N ALA A 233 -1.11 63.15 11.15
CA ALA A 233 -1.07 64.16 12.20
C ALA A 233 0.36 64.65 12.48
N SER A 234 1.33 63.73 12.53
CA SER A 234 2.73 64.07 12.77
C SER A 234 3.38 64.85 11.61
N PHE A 235 2.95 64.58 10.37
CA PHE A 235 3.42 65.29 9.19
C PHE A 235 2.87 66.70 9.14
N LEU A 236 1.56 66.84 9.36
CA LEU A 236 0.89 68.14 9.37
C LEU A 236 1.39 69.03 10.52
N GLY A 237 1.61 68.44 11.70
CA GLY A 237 2.18 69.14 12.84
C GLY A 237 3.58 69.69 12.56
N ARG A 238 4.47 68.90 11.95
CA ARG A 238 5.81 69.37 11.57
C ARG A 238 5.76 70.52 10.57
N ARG A 239 4.90 70.44 9.55
CA ARG A 239 4.77 71.48 8.53
C ARG A 239 4.16 72.78 9.05
N LEU A 240 3.22 72.72 9.99
CA LEU A 240 2.65 73.92 10.60
C LEU A 240 3.66 74.62 11.52
N LEU A 241 4.47 73.86 12.26
CA LEU A 241 5.50 74.40 13.15
C LEU A 241 6.71 75.00 12.40
N GLU A 242 6.94 74.61 11.14
CA GLU A 242 7.98 75.21 10.29
C GLU A 242 7.57 76.57 9.71
N VAL A 243 6.28 76.87 9.64
CA VAL A 243 5.74 78.09 8.99
C VAL A 243 5.29 79.16 10.00
N ALA A 244 5.07 78.77 11.27
CA ALA A 244 4.73 79.67 12.38
C ALA A 244 5.97 80.21 13.09
#